data_AF-A0A7S0WTG3-F1
#
_entry.id   AF-A0A7S0WTG3-F1
#
_cell.length_a   1.000
_cell.length_b   1.000
_cell.length_c   1.000
_cell.angle_alpha   90.00
_cell.angle_beta   90.00
_cell.angle_gamma   90.00
#
_symmetry.space_group_name_H-M   'P 1'
#
loop_
_entity.id
_entity.type
_entity.pdbx_description
1 polymer ?
#
loop_
_entity_poly.entity_id
_entity_poly.type
_entity_poly.pdbx_seq_one_letter_code
_entity_poly.pdbx_strand_id
1 'polypeptide(L)'
;MAYATLVSACGKAGRFAAARAVFDRMLLPGSPVQPTPAAYNALLEAAARDAGGCKLEEVERIVAEMGAGGVAMDTTTLNTLLNAFVRAGHFPRALAFFKEG
;
A
#
# COMPACT_ATOMS: atom_id res chain seq x y z
N MET A 1 10.60 -14.36 1.32
CA MET A 1 10.68 -14.07 2.77
C MET A 1 11.37 -12.73 3.06
N ALA A 2 12.62 -12.49 2.62
CA ALA A 2 13.35 -11.25 2.94
C ALA A 2 12.69 -9.94 2.47
N TYR A 3 12.11 -9.91 1.27
CA TYR A 3 11.50 -8.69 0.71
C TYR A 3 10.26 -8.22 1.47
N ALA A 4 9.35 -9.13 1.84
CA ALA A 4 8.16 -8.79 2.62
C ALA A 4 8.53 -8.22 3.99
N THR A 5 9.59 -8.74 4.63
CA THR A 5 10.11 -8.21 5.90
C THR A 5 10.68 -6.81 5.74
N LEU A 6 11.42 -6.54 4.66
CA LEU A 6 11.96 -5.22 4.36
C LEU A 6 10.85 -4.20 4.07
N VAL A 7 9.86 -4.54 3.24
CA VAL A 7 8.71 -3.66 2.96
C VAL A 7 7.90 -3.41 4.24
N SER A 8 7.67 -4.43 5.07
CA SER A 8 6.98 -4.27 6.36
C SER A 8 7.77 -3.39 7.34
N ALA A 9 9.10 -3.53 7.41
CA ALA A 9 9.94 -2.67 8.23
C ALA A 9 9.92 -1.21 7.74
N CYS A 10 9.99 -0.98 6.42
CA CYS A 10 9.86 0.35 5.85
C CYS A 10 8.46 0.95 6.05
N GLY A 11 7.41 0.14 6.00
CA GLY A 11 6.03 0.55 6.25
C GLY A 11 5.80 1.00 7.69
N LYS A 12 6.31 0.23 8.67
CA LYS A 12 6.27 0.64 10.08
C LYS A 12 7.07 1.91 10.37
N ALA A 13 8.15 2.12 9.63
CA ALA A 13 8.97 3.33 9.73
C ALA A 13 8.36 4.56 9.02
N GLY A 14 7.23 4.42 8.32
CA GLY A 14 6.61 5.52 7.56
C GLY A 14 7.53 6.06 6.48
N ARG A 15 8.36 5.21 5.87
CA ARG A 15 9.29 5.59 4.79
C ARG A 15 8.77 5.05 3.47
N PHE A 16 7.80 5.74 2.89
CA PHE A 16 7.14 5.27 1.67
C PHE A 16 8.12 5.08 0.51
N ALA A 17 9.01 6.05 0.26
CA ALA A 17 9.96 5.98 -0.84
C ALA A 17 10.88 4.75 -0.77
N ALA A 18 11.31 4.37 0.43
CA ALA A 18 12.12 3.18 0.64
C ALA A 18 11.30 1.89 0.42
N ALA A 19 10.07 1.85 0.94
CA ALA A 19 9.16 0.72 0.72
C ALA A 19 8.85 0.52 -0.77
N ARG A 20 8.60 1.61 -1.50
CA ARG A 20 8.31 1.61 -2.94
C ARG A 20 9.48 1.08 -3.76
N ALA A 21 10.71 1.53 -3.48
CA ALA A 21 11.90 1.05 -4.18
C ALA A 21 12.13 -0.46 -3.99
N VAL A 22 11.81 -1.01 -2.81
CA VAL A 22 11.89 -2.46 -2.56
C VAL A 22 10.77 -3.20 -3.29
N PHE A 23 9.57 -2.62 -3.33
CA PHE A 23 8.41 -3.17 -4.01
C PHE A 23 8.59 -3.23 -5.54
N ASP A 24 9.09 -2.15 -6.15
CA ASP A 24 9.35 -2.07 -7.59
C ASP A 24 10.37 -3.13 -8.03
N ARG A 25 11.32 -3.49 -7.17
CA ARG A 25 12.25 -4.62 -7.44
C ARG A 25 11.55 -5.97 -7.50
N MET A 26 10.43 -6.16 -6.80
CA MET A 26 9.62 -7.38 -6.88
C MET A 26 8.83 -7.46 -8.20
N LEU A 27 8.51 -6.32 -8.80
CA LEU A 27 7.80 -6.21 -10.08
C LEU A 27 8.71 -6.33 -11.32
N LEU A 28 10.04 -6.33 -11.15
CA LEU A 28 10.97 -6.40 -12.27
C LEU A 28 10.82 -7.74 -13.05
N PRO A 29 10.89 -7.70 -14.39
CA PRO A 29 10.88 -8.90 -15.22
C PRO A 29 12.03 -9.85 -14.82
N GLY A 30 11.70 -11.10 -14.51
CA GLY A 30 12.69 -12.10 -14.06
C GLY A 30 12.96 -12.12 -12.56
N SER A 31 12.24 -11.31 -11.76
CA SER A 31 12.28 -11.45 -10.30
C SER A 31 11.79 -12.85 -9.87
N PRO A 32 12.56 -13.58 -9.03
CA PRO A 32 12.12 -14.87 -8.50
C PRO A 32 11.01 -14.73 -7.45
N VAL A 33 10.59 -13.50 -7.11
CA VAL A 33 9.61 -13.21 -6.07
C VAL A 33 8.55 -12.28 -6.61
N GLN A 34 7.30 -12.72 -6.58
CA GLN A 34 6.13 -11.93 -6.94
C GLN A 34 5.62 -11.12 -5.74
N PRO A 35 5.03 -9.93 -5.95
CA PRO A 35 4.36 -9.19 -4.89
C PRO A 35 3.23 -10.02 -4.28
N THR A 36 3.23 -10.14 -2.95
CA THR A 36 2.16 -10.82 -2.21
C THR A 36 1.17 -9.80 -1.64
N PRO A 37 -0.05 -10.19 -1.24
CA PRO A 37 -0.98 -9.31 -0.54
C PRO A 37 -0.33 -8.57 0.65
N ALA A 38 0.52 -9.29 1.40
CA ALA A 38 1.26 -8.72 2.52
C ALA A 38 2.26 -7.62 2.10
N ALA A 39 2.88 -7.73 0.93
CA ALA A 39 3.79 -6.70 0.40
C ALA A 39 3.02 -5.42 0.00
N TYR A 40 1.86 -5.58 -0.65
CA TYR A 40 0.97 -4.45 -0.96
C TYR A 40 0.45 -3.77 0.30
N ASN A 41 -0.04 -4.55 1.29
CA ASN A 41 -0.51 -4.01 2.57
C ASN A 41 0.57 -3.22 3.30
N ALA A 42 1.81 -3.72 3.31
CA ALA A 42 2.93 -3.01 3.91
C ALA A 42 3.29 -1.72 3.16
N LEU A 43 3.17 -1.70 1.82
CA LEU A 43 3.38 -0.50 1.00
C LEU A 43 2.28 0.54 1.23
N LEU A 44 1.02 0.12 1.31
CA LEU A 44 -0.13 0.97 1.67
C LEU A 44 0.04 1.57 3.07
N GLU A 45 0.47 0.76 4.05
CA GLU A 45 0.75 1.27 5.39
C GLU A 45 1.90 2.27 5.35
N ALA A 46 2.96 2.02 4.57
CA ALA A 46 4.05 2.99 4.39
C ALA A 46 3.55 4.35 3.87
N ALA A 47 2.68 4.33 2.84
CA ALA A 47 2.10 5.52 2.23
C ALA A 47 1.17 6.27 3.19
N ALA A 48 0.36 5.55 3.95
CA ALA A 48 -0.57 6.10 4.94
C ALA A 48 0.14 6.75 6.14
N ARG A 49 1.35 6.27 6.47
CA ARG A 49 2.14 6.71 7.64
C ARG A 49 3.30 7.65 7.26
N ASP A 50 3.44 8.02 5.99
CA ASP A 50 4.61 8.76 5.53
C ASP A 50 4.76 10.11 6.24
N ALA A 51 5.98 10.42 6.67
CA ALA A 51 6.28 11.63 7.42
C ALA A 51 6.04 12.92 6.60
N GLY A 52 6.02 12.83 5.26
CA GLY A 52 5.66 13.92 4.36
C GLY A 52 4.15 14.18 4.24
N GLY A 53 3.31 13.44 4.99
CA GLY A 53 1.85 13.49 4.91
C GLY A 53 1.28 12.35 4.06
N CYS A 54 0.06 11.93 4.39
CA CYS A 54 -0.63 10.86 3.67
C CYS A 54 -0.99 11.34 2.25
N LYS A 55 -0.32 10.79 1.23
CA LYS A 55 -0.62 11.03 -0.18
C LYS A 55 -1.68 10.04 -0.66
N LEU A 56 -2.93 10.48 -0.62
CA LEU A 56 -4.08 9.65 -0.99
C LEU A 56 -4.02 9.14 -2.43
N GLU A 57 -3.50 9.96 -3.34
CA GLU A 57 -3.30 9.59 -4.74
C GLU A 57 -2.39 8.37 -4.88
N GLU A 58 -1.42 8.24 -3.97
CA GLU A 58 -0.47 7.14 -4.01
C GLU A 58 -1.05 5.87 -3.38
N VAL A 59 -1.86 6.02 -2.33
CA VAL A 59 -2.67 4.94 -1.76
C VAL A 59 -3.63 4.37 -2.81
N GLU A 60 -4.39 5.23 -3.51
CA GLU A 60 -5.30 4.85 -4.59
C GLU A 60 -4.55 4.14 -5.74
N ARG A 61 -3.38 4.64 -6.12
CA ARG A 61 -2.54 4.02 -7.15
C ARG A 61 -2.10 2.61 -6.77
N ILE A 62 -1.67 2.40 -5.53
CA ILE A 62 -1.25 1.07 -5.06
C ILE A 62 -2.43 0.09 -5.09
N VAL A 63 -3.65 0.52 -4.74
CA VAL A 63 -4.84 -0.35 -4.85
C VAL A 63 -5.15 -0.70 -6.29
N ALA A 64 -5.02 0.26 -7.22
CA ALA A 64 -5.19 0.00 -8.65
C ALA A 64 -4.14 -0.99 -9.18
N GLU A 65 -2.87 -0.86 -8.77
CA GLU A 65 -1.80 -1.80 -9.10
C GLU A 65 -2.09 -3.21 -8.56
N MET A 66 -2.65 -3.29 -7.35
CA MET A 66 -3.05 -4.54 -6.71
C MET A 66 -4.16 -5.25 -7.50
N GLY A 67 -5.18 -4.51 -7.94
CA GLY A 67 -6.23 -5.01 -8.83
C GLY A 67 -5.72 -5.44 -10.20
N ALA A 68 -4.85 -4.63 -10.83
CA ALA A 68 -4.23 -4.96 -12.11
C ALA A 68 -3.32 -6.20 -12.04
N GLY A 69 -2.68 -6.42 -10.89
CA GLY A 69 -1.89 -7.61 -10.59
C GLY A 69 -2.72 -8.85 -10.22
N GLY A 70 -4.06 -8.75 -10.21
CA GLY A 70 -4.96 -9.85 -9.84
C GLY A 70 -4.91 -10.22 -8.35
N VAL A 71 -4.43 -9.30 -7.50
CA VAL A 71 -4.33 -9.52 -6.05
C VAL A 71 -5.57 -8.95 -5.38
N ALA A 72 -6.39 -9.83 -4.80
CA ALA A 72 -7.60 -9.41 -4.10
C ALA A 72 -7.25 -8.63 -2.82
N MET A 73 -8.01 -7.57 -2.55
CA MET A 73 -7.94 -6.86 -1.28
C MET A 73 -8.41 -7.77 -0.15
N ASP A 74 -7.70 -7.72 0.98
CA ASP A 74 -8.10 -8.39 2.21
C ASP A 74 -8.59 -7.38 3.26
N THR A 75 -9.10 -7.88 4.38
CA THR A 75 -9.58 -7.04 5.47
C THR A 75 -8.48 -6.11 6.02
N THR A 76 -7.22 -6.52 5.93
CA THR A 76 -6.07 -5.69 6.33
C THR A 76 -5.85 -4.54 5.36
N THR A 77 -5.99 -4.78 4.04
CA THR A 77 -5.97 -3.74 3.00
C THR A 77 -7.03 -2.68 3.31
N LEU A 78 -8.29 -3.09 3.52
CA LEU A 78 -9.41 -2.20 3.77
C LEU A 78 -9.22 -1.37 5.04
N ASN A 79 -8.78 -2.00 6.14
CA ASN A 79 -8.48 -1.29 7.38
C ASN A 79 -7.35 -0.26 7.21
N THR A 80 -6.34 -0.59 6.40
CA THR A 80 -5.22 0.31 6.12
C THR A 80 -5.69 1.52 5.32
N LEU A 81 -6.53 1.31 4.31
CA LEU A 81 -7.15 2.38 3.52
C LEU A 81 -7.97 3.32 4.41
N LEU A 82 -8.87 2.78 5.22
CA LEU A 82 -9.69 3.57 6.14
C LEU A 82 -8.83 4.43 7.06
N ASN A 83 -7.79 3.85 7.66
CA ASN A 83 -6.85 4.58 8.51
C ASN A 83 -6.09 5.67 7.72
N ALA A 84 -5.68 5.40 6.48
CA ALA A 84 -5.04 6.38 5.61
C ALA A 84 -5.95 7.59 5.35
N PHE A 85 -7.22 7.36 4.96
CA PHE A 85 -8.18 8.43 4.71
C PHE A 85 -8.48 9.27 5.96
N VAL A 86 -8.62 8.62 7.13
CA VAL A 86 -8.85 9.31 8.41
C VAL A 86 -7.65 10.18 8.75
N ARG A 87 -6.42 9.68 8.58
CA ARG A 87 -5.19 10.44 8.85
C ARG A 87 -4.94 11.57 7.87
N ALA A 88 -5.39 11.44 6.64
CA ALA A 88 -5.35 12.50 5.64
C ALA A 88 -6.45 13.57 5.85
N GLY A 89 -7.41 13.35 6.77
CA GLY A 89 -8.54 14.26 6.99
C GLY A 89 -9.60 14.21 5.89
N HIS A 90 -9.54 13.22 4.98
CA HIS A 90 -10.40 13.13 3.80
C HIS A 90 -11.43 12.00 3.94
N PHE A 91 -12.26 12.09 4.99
CA PHE A 91 -13.34 11.13 5.28
C PHE A 91 -14.37 10.95 4.14
N PRO A 92 -14.80 12.01 3.41
CA PRO A 92 -15.76 11.86 2.32
C PRO A 92 -15.23 10.99 1.17
N ARG A 93 -13.93 11.06 0.91
CA ARG A 93 -13.25 10.33 -0.15
C ARG A 93 -13.15 8.83 0.18
N ALA A 94 -12.96 8.51 1.46
CA ALA A 94 -13.06 7.13 1.97
C ALA A 94 -14.44 6.54 1.67
N LEU A 95 -15.50 7.26 2.03
CA LEU A 95 -16.88 6.78 1.85
C LEU A 95 -17.24 6.56 0.37
N ALA A 96 -16.71 7.37 -0.55
CA ALA A 96 -16.87 7.15 -1.98
C ALA A 96 -16.18 5.85 -2.42
N PHE A 97 -14.93 5.63 -2.01
CA PHE A 97 -14.16 4.44 -2.33
C PHE A 97 -14.82 3.14 -1.82
N PHE A 98 -15.37 3.17 -0.60
CA PHE A 98 -16.05 2.02 0.00
C PHE A 98 -17.48 1.81 -0.51
N LYS A 99 -18.11 2.79 -1.17
CA LYS A 99 -19.45 2.66 -1.77
C LYS A 99 -19.45 2.07 -3.17
N GLU A 100 -18.31 2.08 -3.86
CA GLU A 100 -18.17 1.56 -5.23
C GLU A 100 -17.66 0.09 -5.31
N GLY A 101 -17.44 -0.56 -4.16
CA GLY A 101 -17.11 -2.00 -4.08
C GLY A 101 -18.30 -2.85 -3.66
#